data_AF-A0AA38LCN0-F1
#
_entry.id   AF-A0AA38LCN0-F1
#
_cell.length_a   1.000
_cell.length_b   1.000
_cell.length_c   1.000
_cell.angle_alpha   90.00
_cell.angle_beta   90.00
_cell.angle_gamma   90.00
#
_symmetry.space_group_name_H-M   'P 1'
#
loop_
_entity.id
_entity.type
_entity.pdbx_description
1 polymer ?
#
loop_
_entity_poly.entity_id
_entity_poly.type
_entity_poly.pdbx_seq_one_letter_code
_entity_poly.pdbx_strand_id
1 'polypeptide(L)' 'MIKEAISALKEKGGSSPRAIAKFMEEKHKAVLPPNYKKTLAVQIKKLVVSGKLTKVKGSFKLSEEAKK' A
#
# COMPACT_ATOMS: atom_id res chain seq x y z
N MET A 1 -6.75 2.01 4.40
CA MET A 1 -5.76 2.85 3.67
C MET A 1 -4.88 2.04 2.72
N ILE A 2 -3.79 1.39 3.15
CA ILE A 2 -2.89 0.67 2.20
C ILE A 2 -3.55 -0.58 1.61
N LYS A 3 -4.20 -1.43 2.44
CA LYS A 3 -4.98 -2.59 1.97
C LYS A 3 -6.09 -2.18 1.00
N GLU A 4 -6.75 -1.07 1.29
CA GLU A 4 -7.82 -0.51 0.47
C GLU A 4 -7.31 0.01 -0.87
N ALA A 5 -6.21 0.77 -0.87
CA ALA A 5 -5.55 1.23 -2.08
C ALA A 5 -5.12 0.06 -2.97
N ILE A 6 -4.50 -0.98 -2.39
CA ILE A 6 -4.09 -2.17 -3.15
C ILE A 6 -5.31 -2.94 -3.69
N SER A 7 -6.38 -3.04 -2.89
CA SER A 7 -7.62 -3.69 -3.31
C SER A 7 -8.36 -2.91 -4.39
N ALA A 8 -8.27 -1.57 -4.38
CA ALA A 8 -8.87 -0.69 -5.38
C ALA A 8 -8.05 -0.67 -6.68
N LEU A 9 -6.73 -0.66 -6.59
CA LEU A 9 -5.83 -0.67 -7.75
C LEU A 9 -5.82 -2.04 -8.46
N LYS A 10 -6.18 -3.14 -7.76
CA LYS A 10 -6.42 -4.49 -8.31
C LYS A 10 -5.37 -4.98 -9.33
N GLU A 11 -4.13 -4.52 -9.18
CA GLU A 11 -3.07 -4.79 -10.14
C GLU A 11 -2.57 -6.23 -10.00
N LYS A 12 -2.55 -6.97 -11.13
CA LYS A 12 -2.19 -8.40 -11.17
C LYS A 12 -0.79 -8.65 -10.58
N GLY A 13 0.14 -7.71 -10.80
CA GLY A 13 1.52 -7.71 -10.28
C GLY A 13 1.73 -6.97 -8.95
N GLY A 14 0.67 -6.51 -8.28
CA GLY A 14 0.74 -5.68 -7.09
C GLY A 14 0.86 -4.18 -7.41
N SER A 15 0.64 -3.34 -6.41
CA SER A 15 0.62 -1.88 -6.54
C SER A 15 1.93 -1.27 -6.11
N SER A 16 2.47 -0.38 -6.93
CA SER A 16 3.68 0.37 -6.58
C SER A 16 3.41 1.32 -5.40
N PRO A 17 4.43 1.67 -4.60
CA PRO A 17 4.27 2.64 -3.51
C PRO A 17 3.80 4.00 -4.02
N ARG A 18 4.11 4.33 -5.29
CA ARG A 18 3.64 5.56 -5.94
C ARG A 18 2.16 5.49 -6.32
N ALA A 19 1.67 4.34 -6.78
CA ALA A 19 0.24 4.14 -7.06
C ALA A 19 -0.59 4.18 -5.76
N ILE A 20 -0.10 3.54 -4.69
CA ILE A 20 -0.74 3.59 -3.37
C ILE A 20 -0.75 5.03 -2.83
N ALA A 21 0.36 5.75 -2.97
CA ALA A 21 0.44 7.17 -2.60
C ALA A 21 -0.55 8.02 -3.39
N LYS A 22 -0.64 7.84 -4.71
CA LYS A 22 -1.59 8.57 -5.57
C LYS A 22 -3.04 8.28 -5.17
N PHE A 23 -3.39 7.01 -4.94
CA PHE A 23 -4.72 6.63 -4.49
C PHE A 23 -5.06 7.25 -3.13
N MET A 24 -4.13 7.21 -2.17
CA MET A 24 -4.33 7.86 -0.87
C MET A 24 -4.46 9.38 -1.03
N GLU A 25 -3.69 10.01 -1.91
CA GLU A 25 -3.78 11.44 -2.16
C GLU A 25 -5.11 11.84 -2.79
N GLU A 26 -5.69 11.03 -3.68
CA GLU A 26 -7.03 11.31 -4.24
C GLU A 26 -8.16 11.03 -3.25
N LYS A 27 -8.11 9.92 -2.50
CA LYS A 27 -9.21 9.48 -1.63
C LYS A 27 -9.16 10.01 -0.20
N HIS A 28 -7.97 10.29 0.33
CA HIS A 28 -7.74 10.66 1.73
C HIS A 28 -6.97 11.97 1.88
N LYS A 29 -7.00 12.84 0.86
CA LYS A 29 -6.34 14.16 0.84
C LYS A 29 -6.57 14.99 2.11
N ALA A 30 -7.75 14.88 2.71
CA ALA A 30 -8.14 15.60 3.93
C ALA A 30 -7.53 15.04 5.24
N VAL A 31 -7.04 13.79 5.22
CA VAL A 31 -6.56 13.07 6.42
C VAL A 31 -5.05 12.78 6.34
N LEU A 32 -4.39 13.19 5.25
CA LEU A 32 -2.99 12.90 5.02
C LEU A 32 -2.10 13.98 5.63
N PRO A 33 -1.22 13.61 6.59
CA PRO A 33 -0.20 14.53 7.06
C PRO A 33 0.80 14.83 5.92
N PRO A 34 1.45 16.00 5.92
CA PRO A 34 2.40 16.40 4.87
C PRO A 34 3.57 15.39 4.69
N ASN A 35 3.88 14.62 5.75
CA ASN A 35 4.90 13.57 5.73
C ASN A 35 4.39 12.19 5.26
N TYR A 36 3.21 12.10 4.67
CA TYR A 36 2.59 10.81 4.36
C TYR A 36 3.47 9.92 3.47
N LYS A 37 4.21 10.47 2.50
CA LYS A 37 5.06 9.65 1.61
C LYS A 37 6.12 8.87 2.39
N LYS A 38 6.72 9.49 3.42
CA LYS A 38 7.69 8.82 4.31
C LYS A 38 7.00 7.80 5.21
N THR A 39 5.89 8.17 5.85
CA THR A 39 5.18 7.26 6.76
C THR A 39 4.56 6.08 6.03
N LEU A 40 4.08 6.26 4.81
CA LEU A 40 3.51 5.22 3.94
C LEU A 40 4.60 4.21 3.55
N ALA A 41 5.81 4.66 3.20
CA ALA A 41 6.93 3.75 2.96
C ALA A 41 7.30 2.91 4.20
N VAL A 42 7.30 3.52 5.40
CA VAL A 42 7.55 2.82 6.66
C VAL A 42 6.41 1.83 6.97
N GLN A 43 5.16 2.23 6.77
CA GLN A 43 4.00 1.36 6.99
C GLN A 43 3.99 0.18 6.02
N ILE A 44 4.31 0.39 4.73
CA ILE A 44 4.44 -0.71 3.76
C ILE A 44 5.52 -1.68 4.23
N LYS A 45 6.71 -1.20 4.63
CA LYS A 45 7.78 -2.07 5.15
C LYS A 45 7.31 -2.87 6.37
N LYS A 46 6.63 -2.23 7.33
CA LYS A 46 6.07 -2.91 8.50
C LYS A 46 5.05 -3.98 8.12
N LEU A 47 4.18 -3.69 7.15
CA LEU A 47 3.16 -4.64 6.67
C LEU A 47 3.78 -5.81 5.88
N VAL A 48 4.89 -5.58 5.18
CA VAL A 48 5.67 -6.63 4.52
C VAL A 48 6.34 -7.53 5.57
N VAL A 49 6.98 -6.95 6.58
CA VAL A 49 7.56 -7.70 7.71
C VAL A 49 6.49 -8.47 8.49
N SER A 50 5.30 -7.89 8.63
CA SER A 50 4.13 -8.55 9.26
C SER A 50 3.52 -9.67 8.41
N GLY A 51 4.02 -9.96 7.20
CA GLY A 51 3.46 -10.97 6.30
C GLY A 51 2.14 -10.58 5.61
N LYS A 52 1.61 -9.40 5.90
CA LYS A 52 0.33 -8.90 5.33
C LYS A 52 0.47 -8.40 3.90
N LEU A 53 1.67 -7.98 3.50
CA LEU A 53 2.00 -7.57 2.13
C LEU A 53 3.18 -8.37 1.58
N THR A 54 3.12 -8.75 0.32
CA THR A 54 4.23 -9.36 -0.42
C THR A 54 4.85 -8.36 -1.39
N LYS A 55 6.17 -8.27 -1.38
CA LYS A 55 6.93 -7.43 -2.33
C LYS A 55 7.14 -8.23 -3.62
N VAL A 56 6.67 -7.71 -4.75
CA VAL A 56 6.80 -8.31 -6.08
C VAL A 56 7.53 -7.31 -7.00
N LYS A 57 8.82 -7.55 -7.27
CA LYS A 57 9.65 -6.73 -8.19
C LYS A 57 9.49 -5.19 -8.05
N GLY A 58 9.38 -4.69 -6.81
CA GLY A 58 9.23 -3.25 -6.53
C GLY A 58 7.79 -2.76 -6.33
N SER A 59 6.81 -3.63 -6.58
CA SER A 59 5.41 -3.46 -6.24
C SER A 59 5.04 -4.22 -4.97
N PHE A 60 3.89 -3.90 -4.37
CA PHE A 60 3.39 -4.51 -3.14
C PHE A 60 1.99 -5.08 -3.38
N LYS A 61 1.77 -6.34 -3.02
CA LYS A 61 0.48 -7.03 -3.14
C LYS A 61 -0.01 -7.45 -1.77
N LEU A 62 -1.32 -7.59 -1.60
CA LEU A 62 -1.89 -8.24 -0.42
C LEU A 62 -1.45 -9.71 -0.43
N SER A 63 -0.81 -10.14 0.67
CA SER A 63 -0.47 -11.54 0.85
C SER A 63 -1.75 -12.36 0.96
N GLU A 64 -1.76 -13.59 0.44
CA GLU A 64 -2.90 -14.50 0.59
C GLU A 64 -3.17 -14.86 2.06
N GLU A 65 -2.19 -14.71 2.94
CA GLU A 65 -2.38 -14.79 4.40
C GLU A 65 -3.36 -13.75 4.95
N ALA A 66 -3.49 -12.58 4.33
CA ALA A 66 -4.46 -11.56 4.74
C ALA A 66 -5.87 -11.77 4.15
N LYS A 67 -6.06 -12.86 3.38
CA LYS A 67 -7.34 -13.33 2.83
C LYS A 67 -7.93 -14.52 3.61
N LYS A 68 -7.21 -15.09 4.58
CA LYS A 68 -7.75 -16.12 5.48
C LYS A 68 -8.39 -15.51 6.71
#